data_AF-A0A4V3HHD1-F1
#
_entry.id   AF-A0A4V3HHD1-F1
#
_cell.length_a   1.000
_cell.length_b   1.000
_cell.length_c   1.000
_cell.angle_alpha   90.00
_cell.angle_beta   90.00
_cell.angle_gamma   90.00
#
_symmetry.space_group_name_H-M   'P 1'
#
loop_
_entity.id
_entity.type
_entity.pdbx_description
1 polymer ?
#
loop_
_entity_poly.entity_id
_entity_poly.type
_entity_poly.pdbx_seq_one_letter_code
_entity_poly.pdbx_strand_id
1 'polypeptide(L)' 'MLGQYYMATGIGAFSLVAGAVITGLFGRQLRKVLPPAKVLLAHKVSALGGAFLALLHVLGVHGF' A
#
# COMPACT_ATOMS: atom_id res chain seq x y z
N MET A 1 -13.72 -18.03 7.65
CA MET A 1 -13.22 -16.69 8.06
C MET A 1 -11.80 -16.39 7.56
N LEU A 2 -10.90 -17.39 7.44
CA LEU A 2 -9.56 -17.18 6.84
C LEU A 2 -9.60 -16.55 5.44
N GLY A 3 -10.47 -16.98 4.53
CA GLY A 3 -10.53 -16.44 3.16
C GLY A 3 -10.80 -14.93 3.07
N GLN A 4 -11.64 -14.38 3.97
CA GLN A 4 -11.88 -12.94 4.05
C GLN A 4 -10.67 -12.19 4.62
N TYR A 5 -9.96 -12.79 5.58
CA TYR A 5 -8.71 -12.24 6.11
C TYR A 5 -7.63 -12.18 5.02
N TYR A 6 -7.47 -13.25 4.24
CA TYR A 6 -6.53 -13.32 3.12
C TYR A 6 -6.85 -12.30 2.03
N MET A 7 -8.14 -12.13 1.69
CA MET A 7 -8.55 -11.08 0.76
C MET A 7 -8.25 -9.69 1.32
N ALA A 8 -8.64 -9.40 2.56
CA ALA A 8 -8.47 -8.08 3.15
C ALA A 8 -6.99 -7.69 3.32
N THR A 9 -6.16 -8.62 3.80
CA THR A 9 -4.74 -8.37 4.06
C THR A 9 -3.89 -8.49 2.81
N GLY A 10 -4.11 -9.50 1.96
CA GLY A 10 -3.32 -9.74 0.76
C GLY A 10 -3.65 -8.76 -0.37
N ILE A 11 -4.92 -8.66 -0.77
CA ILE A 11 -5.36 -7.74 -1.84
C ILE A 11 -5.20 -6.29 -1.38
N GLY A 12 -5.49 -6.02 -0.11
CA GLY A 12 -5.28 -4.71 0.51
C GLY A 12 -3.81 -4.29 0.50
N ALA A 13 -2.90 -5.17 0.94
CA ALA A 13 -1.45 -4.92 0.88
C ALA A 13 -1.00 -4.64 -0.56
N PHE A 14 -1.39 -5.50 -1.50
CA PHE A 14 -0.98 -5.36 -2.90
C PHE A 14 -1.46 -4.03 -3.50
N SER A 15 -2.71 -3.65 -3.25
CA SER A 15 -3.27 -2.40 -3.78
C SER A 15 -2.57 -1.16 -3.25
N LEU A 16 -2.23 -1.16 -1.95
CA LEU A 16 -1.50 -0.06 -1.32
C LEU A 16 -0.05 -0.01 -1.79
N VAL A 17 0.63 -1.15 -1.91
CA VAL A 17 1.99 -1.20 -2.47
C VAL A 17 1.99 -0.72 -3.93
N ALA A 18 1.02 -1.13 -4.74
CA ALA A 18 0.88 -0.65 -6.11
C ALA A 18 0.67 0.88 -6.15
N GLY A 19 -0.17 1.43 -5.27
CA GLY A 19 -0.33 2.89 -5.13
C GLY A 19 0.98 3.60 -4.73
N ALA A 20 1.77 3.01 -3.83
CA ALA A 20 3.08 3.52 -3.46
C ALA A 20 4.06 3.50 -4.65
N VAL A 21 4.07 2.42 -5.43
CA VAL A 21 4.91 2.29 -6.63
C VAL A 21 4.53 3.35 -7.67
N ILE A 22 3.24 3.54 -7.95
CA ILE A 22 2.77 4.55 -8.91
C ILE A 22 3.16 5.95 -8.46
N THR A 23 2.91 6.29 -7.19
CA THR A 23 3.26 7.61 -6.63
C THR A 23 4.77 7.84 -6.52
N GLY A 24 5.56 6.77 -6.38
CA GLY A 24 7.02 6.83 -6.38
C GLY A 24 7.60 7.04 -7.78
N LEU A 25 7.21 6.20 -8.75
CA LEU A 25 7.71 6.23 -10.12
C LEU A 25 7.22 7.47 -10.89
N PHE A 26 5.93 7.79 -10.77
CA PHE A 26 5.31 8.91 -11.48
C PHE A 26 5.15 10.16 -10.62
N GLY A 27 5.73 10.19 -9.42
CA GLY A 27 5.62 11.32 -8.49
C GLY A 27 6.02 12.65 -9.12
N ARG A 28 7.01 12.67 -10.01
CA ARG A 28 7.44 13.89 -10.73
C ARG A 28 6.37 14.41 -11.70
N GLN A 29 5.62 13.53 -12.35
CA GLN A 29 4.51 13.93 -13.22
C GLN A 29 3.28 14.33 -12.39
N LEU A 30 2.96 13.57 -11.33
CA LEU A 30 1.84 13.87 -10.44
C LEU A 30 1.99 15.23 -9.75
N ARG A 31 3.21 15.62 -9.36
CA ARG A 31 3.51 16.94 -8.77
C ARG A 31 3.29 18.13 -9.70
N LYS A 32 3.09 17.89 -11.00
CA LYS A 32 2.73 18.96 -11.97
C LYS A 32 1.24 19.32 -11.89
N VAL A 33 0.41 18.40 -11.41
CA VAL A 33 -1.05 18.52 -11.40
C VAL A 33 -1.60 18.59 -9.97
N LEU A 34 -0.88 18.01 -9.01
CA LEU A 34 -1.26 17.92 -7.60
C LEU A 34 -0.21 18.56 -6.68
N PRO A 35 -0.62 19.08 -5.51
CA PRO A 35 0.31 19.64 -4.53
C PRO A 35 1.38 18.62 -4.11
N PRO A 36 2.68 18.99 -4.09
CA PRO A 36 3.75 18.06 -3.79
C PRO A 36 3.63 17.35 -2.43
N ALA A 37 3.15 18.07 -1.42
CA ALA A 37 2.90 17.53 -0.09
C ALA A 37 1.87 16.39 -0.11
N LYS A 38 0.80 16.50 -0.92
CA LYS A 38 -0.24 15.47 -1.04
C LYS A 38 0.28 14.22 -1.75
N VAL A 39 1.08 14.38 -2.81
CA VAL A 39 1.70 13.26 -3.53
C VAL A 39 2.66 12.49 -2.61
N LEU A 40 3.47 13.20 -1.82
CA LEU A 40 4.39 12.58 -0.87
C LEU A 40 3.65 11.88 0.27
N LEU A 41 2.58 12.49 0.78
CA LEU A 41 1.74 11.90 1.82
C LEU A 41 1.09 10.61 1.33
N ALA A 42 0.49 10.63 0.13
CA ALA A 42 -0.11 9.45 -0.49
C ALA A 42 0.91 8.32 -0.64
N HIS A 43 2.11 8.62 -1.15
CA HIS A 43 3.19 7.64 -1.25
C HIS A 43 3.54 7.00 0.10
N LYS A 44 3.77 7.82 1.14
CA LYS A 44 4.15 7.33 2.48
C LYS A 44 3.04 6.50 3.12
N VAL A 45 1.80 6.96 3.05
CA VAL A 45 0.65 6.25 3.64
C VAL A 45 0.43 4.92 2.92
N SER A 46 0.48 4.93 1.58
CA SER A 46 0.37 3.71 0.78
C SER A 46 1.52 2.74 1.03
N ALA A 47 2.76 3.21 1.15
CA ALA A 47 3.92 2.37 1.42
C ALA A 47 3.85 1.73 2.82
N LEU A 48 3.57 2.54 3.86
CA LEU A 48 3.49 2.07 5.24
C LEU A 48 2.27 1.17 5.46
N GLY A 49 1.11 1.56 4.94
CA GLY A 49 -0.11 0.76 5.02
C GLY A 49 0.01 -0.57 4.28
N GLY A 50 0.61 -0.54 3.08
CA GLY A 50 0.87 -1.74 2.30
C GLY A 50 1.85 -2.70 2.98
N ALA A 51 2.95 -2.18 3.52
CA ALA A 51 3.92 -2.98 4.28
C ALA A 51 3.28 -3.56 5.56
N PHE A 52 2.49 -2.79 6.29
CA PHE A 52 1.80 -3.26 7.49
C PHE A 52 0.79 -4.37 7.16
N LEU A 53 -0.04 -4.19 6.13
CA LEU A 53 -0.98 -5.22 5.69
C LEU A 53 -0.27 -6.48 5.17
N ALA A 54 0.90 -6.33 4.53
CA ALA A 54 1.71 -7.46 4.12
C ALA A 54 2.27 -8.22 5.33
N LEU A 55 2.74 -7.52 6.37
CA LEU A 55 3.18 -8.15 7.61
C LEU A 55 2.04 -8.89 8.31
N LEU A 56 0.85 -8.30 8.37
CA LEU A 56 -0.35 -8.98 8.88
C LEU A 56 -0.69 -10.21 8.03
N HIS A 57 -0.63 -10.09 6.71
CA HIS A 57 -0.87 -11.19 5.80
C HIS A 57 0.10 -12.36 6.09
N VAL A 58 1.40 -12.08 6.10
CA VAL A 58 2.45 -13.07 6.40
C VAL A 58 2.25 -13.68 7.79
N LEU A 59 1.94 -12.88 8.80
CA LEU A 59 1.68 -13.37 10.16
C LEU A 59 0.43 -14.26 10.20
N GLY A 60 -0.65 -13.91 9.51
CA GLY A 60 -1.85 -14.73 9.45
C GLY A 60 -1.74 -15.95 8.52
N VAL A 61 -0.76 -15.98 7.60
CA VAL A 61 -0.45 -17.13 6.75
C VAL A 61 0.50 -18.11 7.46
N HIS A 62 1.44 -17.61 8.26
CA HIS A 62 2.51 -18.40 8.87
C HIS A 62 2.43 -18.57 10.39
N GLY A 63 1.55 -17.85 11.08
CA GLY A 63 1.52 -17.74 12.55
C GLY A 63 0.23 -18.18 13.24
N PHE A 64 -0.65 -18.93 12.56
CA PHE A 64 -1.79 -19.63 13.17
C PHE A 64 -2.11 -20.92 12.43
#